data_AF-A0A7Y2FQ62-F1
#
_entry.id   AF-A0A7Y2FQ62-F1
#
_cell.length_a   1.000
_cell.length_b   1.000
_cell.length_c   1.000
_cell.angle_alpha   90.00
_cell.angle_beta   90.00
_cell.angle_gamma   90.00
#
_symmetry.space_group_name_H-M   'P 1'
#
loop_
_entity.id
_entity.type
_entity.pdbx_description
1 polymer ?
#
loop_
_entity_poly.entity_id
_entity_poly.type
_entity_poly.pdbx_seq_one_letter_code
_entity_poly.pdbx_strand_id
1 'polypeptide(L)' 'MVAIRQKLLGWYDEAARELPWRQTRDPYAIWVSEVMLQQTRVETVIPYYERF' A
#
# COMPACT_ATOMS: atom_id res chain seq x y z
N MET A 1 -7.51 21.84 10.95
CA MET A 1 -7.61 20.52 10.27
C MET A 1 -7.13 20.54 8.81
N VAL A 2 -7.45 21.56 8.01
CA VAL A 2 -7.06 21.65 6.58
C VAL A 2 -5.54 21.56 6.34
N ALA A 3 -4.73 22.21 7.19
CA ALA A 3 -3.28 22.26 7.04
C ALA A 3 -2.58 20.89 7.17
N ILE A 4 -3.06 20.00 8.04
CA ILE A 4 -2.47 18.66 8.21
C ILE A 4 -2.75 17.81 6.97
N ARG A 5 -3.99 17.83 6.48
CA ARG A 5 -4.39 17.09 5.28
C ARG A 5 -3.54 17.51 4.07
N GLN A 6 -3.39 18.80 3.83
CA GLN A 6 -2.61 19.30 2.68
C GLN A 6 -1.13 18.90 2.76
N LYS A 7 -0.51 19.05 3.94
CA LYS A 7 0.89 18.64 4.14
C LYS A 7 1.09 17.13 3.99
N LEU A 8 0.15 16.33 4.52
CA LEU A 8 0.22 14.87 4.42
C LEU A 8 0.08 14.39 2.98
N LEU A 9 -0.88 14.95 2.23
CA LEU A 9 -1.09 14.58 0.84
C LEU A 9 0.10 15.00 -0.04
N GLY A 10 0.61 16.23 0.14
CA GLY A 10 1.80 16.68 -0.61
C GLY A 10 3.03 15.80 -0.36
N TRP A 11 3.27 15.40 0.90
CA TRP A 11 4.33 14.44 1.20
C TRP A 11 4.08 13.06 0.59
N TYR A 12 2.84 12.57 0.62
CA TYR A 12 2.51 11.26 0.07
C TYR A 12 2.74 11.21 -1.45
N ASP A 13 2.41 12.29 -2.17
CA ASP A 13 2.62 12.38 -3.61
C ASP A 13 4.10 12.28 -4.00
N GLU A 14 5.02 12.78 -3.15
CA GLU A 14 6.47 12.77 -3.39
C GLU A 14 7.19 11.53 -2.84
N ALA A 15 6.73 10.98 -1.71
CA ALA A 15 7.45 9.97 -0.94
C ALA A 15 6.75 8.61 -0.84
N ALA A 16 5.60 8.42 -1.49
CA ALA A 16 4.91 7.13 -1.46
C ALA A 16 5.78 6.01 -2.05
N ARG A 17 5.93 4.93 -1.28
CA ARG A 17 6.56 3.70 -1.77
C ARG A 17 5.71 3.08 -2.88
N GLU A 18 6.39 2.62 -3.93
CA GLU A 18 5.83 1.74 -4.94
C GLU A 18 5.60 0.36 -4.32
N LEU A 19 4.34 -0.08 -4.28
CA LEU A 19 3.93 -1.39 -3.77
C LEU A 19 2.99 -2.03 -4.79
N PRO A 20 3.12 -3.31 -5.12
CA PRO A 20 2.32 -3.96 -6.17
C PRO A 20 0.81 -3.78 -5.98
N TRP A 21 0.32 -3.94 -4.75
CA TRP A 21 -1.11 -3.77 -4.42
C TRP A 21 -1.62 -2.33 -4.49
N ARG A 22 -0.74 -1.32 -4.60
CA ARG A 22 -1.13 0.08 -4.85
C ARG A 22 -1.28 0.41 -6.34
N GLN A 23 -0.89 -0.50 -7.24
CA GLN A 23 -0.99 -0.32 -8.69
C GLN A 23 -2.29 -0.89 -9.29
N THR A 24 -3.17 -1.44 -8.44
CA THR A 24 -4.47 -2.00 -8.85
C THR A 24 -5.62 -1.31 -8.13
N ARG A 25 -6.83 -1.42 -8.71
CA ARG A 25 -8.10 -1.00 -8.09
C ARG A 25 -9.04 -2.18 -7.85
N ASP A 26 -8.58 -3.41 -8.08
CA ASP A 26 -9.35 -4.63 -7.82
C ASP A 26 -9.57 -4.80 -6.30
N PRO A 27 -10.82 -4.78 -5.81
CA PRO A 27 -11.11 -4.97 -4.39
C PRO A 27 -10.57 -6.27 -3.81
N TYR A 28 -10.53 -7.35 -4.62
CA TYR A 28 -10.06 -8.65 -4.17
C TYR A 28 -8.53 -8.64 -3.99
N ALA A 29 -7.80 -8.17 -4.99
CA ALA A 29 -6.35 -8.01 -4.91
C ALA A 29 -5.92 -7.08 -3.78
N ILE A 30 -6.68 -6.01 -3.51
CA ILE A 30 -6.45 -5.12 -2.37
C ILE A 30 -6.69 -5.87 -1.05
N TRP A 31 -7.83 -6.53 -0.91
CA TRP A 31 -8.16 -7.30 0.30
C TRP A 31 -7.12 -8.38 0.62
N VAL A 32 -6.64 -9.11 -0.38
CA VAL A 32 -5.58 -10.11 -0.23
C VAL A 32 -4.30 -9.48 0.34
N SER A 33 -3.88 -8.32 -0.19
CA SER A 33 -2.71 -7.61 0.32
C SER A 33 -2.88 -7.19 1.80
N GLU A 34 -4.07 -6.71 2.16
CA GLU A 34 -4.37 -6.31 3.55
C GLU A 34 -4.32 -7.52 4.50
N VAL A 35 -4.82 -8.69 4.10
CA VAL A 35 -4.73 -9.91 4.90
C VAL A 35 -3.28 -10.36 5.05
N MET A 36 -2.51 -10.37 3.95
CA MET A 36 -1.11 -10.77 3.98
C MET A 36 -0.26 -9.89 4.89
N LEU A 37 -0.54 -8.58 4.94
CA LEU A 37 0.19 -7.58 5.74
C LEU A 37 -0.10 -7.63 7.25
N GLN A 38 -1.09 -8.42 7.69
CA GLN A 38 -1.37 -8.57 9.12
C GLN A 38 -0.25 -9.36 9.80
N GLN A 39 0.37 -8.75 10.81
CA GLN A 39 1.45 -9.37 11.61
C GLN A 39 2.69 -9.81 10.80
N THR A 40 2.85 -9.33 9.56
CA THR A 40 4.01 -9.56 8.70
C THR A 40 4.64 -8.24 8.26
N ARG A 41 5.81 -8.30 7.61
CA ARG A 41 6.50 -7.13 7.07
C ARG A 41 6.26 -7.00 5.57
N VAL A 42 6.26 -5.78 5.05
CA VAL A 42 6.07 -5.48 3.62
C VAL A 42 7.06 -6.26 2.75
N GLU A 43 8.34 -6.30 3.16
CA GLU A 43 9.42 -6.96 2.42
C GLU A 43 9.21 -8.48 2.33
N THR A 44 8.56 -9.06 3.34
CA THR A 44 8.18 -10.48 3.34
C THR A 44 7.00 -10.73 2.41
N VAL A 45 6.04 -9.81 2.31
CA VAL A 45 4.79 -10.01 1.55
C VAL A 45 4.99 -9.87 0.04
N ILE A 46 5.83 -8.94 -0.42
CA ILE A 46 6.04 -8.66 -1.85
C ILE A 46 6.20 -9.94 -2.70
N PRO A 47 7.14 -10.86 -2.42
CA PRO A 47 7.34 -12.05 -3.25
C PRO A 47 6.18 -13.07 -3.17
N TYR A 48 5.32 -13.00 -2.15
CA TYR A 48 4.12 -13.86 -2.06
C TYR A 48 2.95 -13.26 -2.83
N TYR A 49 2.80 -11.93 -2.78
CA TYR A 49 1.78 -11.20 -3.52
C TYR A 49 2.03 -11.29 -5.04
N GLU A 50 3.28 -11.19 -5.50
CA GLU A 50 3.61 -11.27 -6.93
C GLU A 50 3.42 -12.67 -7.55
N ARG A 51 3.30 -13.72 -6.72
CA ARG A 51 3.02 -15.10 -7.16
C ARG A 51 1.53 -15.40 -7.27
N PHE A 52 0.70 -14.51 -6.75
CA PHE A 52 -0.75 -14.59 -6.74
C PHE A 52 -1.33 -13.96 -8.00
#